data_AF-A0A1G3HCI4-F1
#
_entry.id   AF-A0A1G3HCI4-F1
#
_cell.length_a   1.000
_cell.length_b   1.000
_cell.length_c   1.000
_cell.angle_alpha   90.00
_cell.angle_beta   90.00
_cell.angle_gamma   90.00
#
_symmetry.space_group_name_H-M   'P 1'
#
loop_
_entity.id
_entity.type
_entity.pdbx_description
1 polymer ?
#
loop_
_entity_poly.entity_id
_entity_poly.type
_entity_poly.pdbx_seq_one_letter_code
_entity_poly.pdbx_strand_id
1 'polypeptide(L)'
;MRTAPYNSRSKKVKGRVAQNKPLAPIIDAMLLAGGHTMQGILREVRRRASAASRGKDLAANVRARMVSYTRKGWQVVKDDEKRVKLVQKAV
;
A
#
# COMPACT_ATOMS: atom_id res chain seq x y z
N MET A 1 13.46 59.84 6.42
CA MET A 1 13.89 58.55 5.84
C MET A 1 12.91 57.47 6.29
N ARG A 2 12.23 56.75 5.38
CA ARG A 2 11.25 55.70 5.72
C ARG A 2 11.96 54.36 5.90
N THR A 3 11.93 53.80 7.11
CA THR A 3 12.45 52.46 7.41
C THR A 3 11.47 51.40 6.92
N ALA A 4 11.91 50.52 6.01
CA ALA A 4 11.09 49.39 5.56
C ALA A 4 10.81 48.42 6.73
N PRO A 5 9.58 47.92 6.90
CA PRO A 5 9.29 46.95 7.95
C PRO A 5 9.96 45.61 7.64
N TYR A 6 10.59 45.03 8.65
CA TYR A 6 11.21 43.71 8.60
C TYR A 6 10.19 42.66 8.14
N ASN A 7 10.34 42.17 6.91
CA ASN A 7 9.53 41.08 6.39
C ASN A 7 10.13 39.77 6.91
N SER A 8 9.53 39.20 7.95
CA SER A 8 9.75 37.81 8.33
C SER A 8 9.21 36.92 7.21
N ARG A 9 9.99 36.78 6.13
CA ARG A 9 9.79 35.75 5.11
C ARG A 9 9.70 34.44 5.88
N SER A 10 8.47 34.00 6.11
CA SER A 10 8.12 32.74 6.72
C SER A 10 8.91 31.69 5.95
N LYS A 11 9.93 31.13 6.60
CA LYS A 11 10.71 30.02 6.06
C LYS A 11 9.67 29.01 5.58
N LYS A 12 9.53 28.85 4.26
CA LYS A 12 8.72 27.77 3.68
C LYS A 12 9.24 26.51 4.34
N VAL A 13 8.49 25.97 5.30
CA VAL A 13 8.81 24.71 5.96
C VAL A 13 8.88 23.72 4.83
N LYS A 14 10.10 23.25 4.54
CA LYS A 14 10.42 22.29 3.48
C LYS A 14 9.36 21.20 3.58
N GLY A 15 8.47 21.14 2.58
CA GLY A 15 7.28 20.30 2.64
C GLY A 15 7.67 18.90 3.07
N ARG A 16 6.95 18.31 4.04
CA ARG A 16 7.17 16.93 4.47
C ARG A 16 7.26 16.08 3.21
N VAL A 17 8.43 15.48 2.97
CA VAL A 17 8.60 14.52 1.86
C VAL A 17 7.48 13.50 2.04
N ALA A 18 6.57 13.42 1.06
CA ALA A 18 5.47 12.49 1.11
C ALA A 18 6.06 11.10 1.37
N GLN A 19 5.89 10.59 2.59
CA GLN A 19 6.49 9.33 2.96
C GLN A 19 5.89 8.28 2.02
N ASN A 20 6.73 7.71 1.17
CA ASN A 20 6.32 6.66 0.24
C ASN A 20 5.86 5.49 1.09
N LYS A 21 4.55 5.40 1.33
CA LYS A 21 3.96 4.29 2.07
C LYS A 21 4.32 3.02 1.30
N PRO A 22 5.07 2.08 1.92
CA PRO A 22 5.48 0.87 1.23
C PRO A 22 4.24 0.07 0.81
N LEU A 23 4.29 -0.51 -0.38
CA LEU A 23 3.15 -1.26 -0.94
C LEU A 23 2.87 -2.55 -0.14
N ALA A 24 3.92 -3.19 0.39
CA ALA A 24 3.81 -4.49 1.03
C ALA A 24 2.87 -4.48 2.26
N PRO A 25 3.00 -3.58 3.26
CA PRO A 25 2.07 -3.55 4.40
C PRO A 25 0.61 -3.29 4.00
N ILE A 26 0.38 -2.49 2.96
CA ILE A 26 -0.97 -2.20 2.45
C ILE A 26 -1.58 -3.45 1.80
N ILE A 27 -0.80 -4.16 1.00
CA ILE A 27 -1.21 -5.42 0.38
C ILE A 27 -1.45 -6.49 1.44
N ASP A 28 -0.54 -6.63 2.39
CA ASP A 28 -0.63 -7.63 3.47
C ASP A 28 -1.88 -7.44 4.31
N ALA A 29 -2.18 -6.19 4.70
CA ALA A 29 -3.40 -5.88 5.44
C ALA A 29 -4.67 -6.30 4.69
N MET A 30 -4.73 -6.08 3.38
CA MET A 30 -5.88 -6.51 2.57
C MET A 30 -5.97 -8.03 2.42
N LEU A 31 -4.84 -8.70 2.23
CA LEU A 31 -4.80 -10.15 2.09
C LEU A 31 -5.19 -10.86 3.40
N LEU A 32 -4.77 -10.32 4.56
CA LEU A 32 -5.11 -10.85 5.88
C LEU A 32 -6.57 -10.58 6.26
N ALA A 33 -7.08 -9.37 5.98
CA ALA A 33 -8.48 -9.05 6.20
C ALA A 33 -9.40 -9.91 5.30
N GLY A 34 -8.98 -10.16 4.06
CA GLY A 34 -9.79 -10.82 3.05
C GLY A 34 -10.89 -9.92 2.49
N GLY A 35 -11.86 -10.51 1.80
CA GLY A 35 -13.05 -9.78 1.31
C GLY A 35 -12.82 -8.90 0.08
N HIS A 36 -11.63 -8.93 -0.53
CA HIS A 36 -11.34 -8.24 -1.78
C HIS A 36 -10.87 -9.23 -2.86
N THR A 37 -11.39 -9.07 -4.07
CA THR A 37 -10.82 -9.75 -5.24
C THR A 37 -9.44 -9.19 -5.54
N MET A 38 -8.65 -9.92 -6.34
CA MET A 38 -7.36 -9.43 -6.83
C MET A 38 -7.50 -8.01 -7.42
N GLN A 39 -8.48 -7.79 -8.30
CA GLN A 39 -8.73 -6.46 -8.89
C GLN A 39 -9.12 -5.40 -7.85
N GLY A 40 -9.91 -5.79 -6.84
CA GLY A 40 -10.25 -4.93 -5.72
C GLY A 40 -9.01 -4.48 -4.94
N ILE A 41 -8.08 -5.41 -4.65
CA ILE A 41 -6.82 -5.11 -3.98
C ILE A 41 -6.00 -4.13 -4.83
N LEU A 42 -5.86 -4.37 -6.13
CA LEU A 42 -5.10 -3.48 -7.02
C LEU A 42 -5.68 -2.05 -7.03
N ARG A 43 -7.00 -1.92 -7.14
CA ARG A 43 -7.70 -0.64 -7.09
C ARG A 43 -7.43 0.08 -5.78
N GLU A 44 -7.52 -0.62 -4.67
CA GLU A 44 -7.37 -0.04 -3.34
C GLU A 44 -5.91 0.32 -3.02
N VAL A 45 -4.95 -0.50 -3.45
CA VAL A 45 -3.51 -0.19 -3.37
C VAL A 45 -3.20 1.06 -4.17
N ARG A 46 -3.70 1.16 -5.41
CA ARG A 46 -3.52 2.35 -6.25
C ARG A 46 -4.12 3.60 -5.62
N ARG A 47 -5.29 3.47 -4.96
CA ARG A 47 -5.93 4.58 -4.24
C ARG A 47 -5.11 5.04 -3.02
N ARG A 48 -4.63 4.11 -2.20
CA ARG A 48 -3.92 4.41 -0.93
C ARG A 48 -2.45 4.78 -1.12
N ALA A 49 -1.83 4.27 -2.18
CA ALA A 49 -0.39 4.39 -2.43
C ALA A 49 -0.09 4.86 -3.87
N SER A 50 -0.92 5.77 -4.40
CA SER A 50 -0.84 6.29 -5.77
C SER A 50 0.58 6.64 -6.21
N ALA A 51 1.30 7.47 -5.43
CA ALA A 51 2.69 7.84 -5.73
C ALA A 51 3.65 6.64 -5.72
N ALA A 52 3.53 5.76 -4.73
CA ALA A 52 4.40 4.58 -4.58
C ALA A 52 4.08 3.45 -5.58
N SER A 53 2.89 3.49 -6.20
CA SER A 53 2.41 2.53 -7.21
C SER A 53 2.80 2.86 -8.65
N ARG A 54 3.20 4.10 -8.92
CA ARG A 54 3.51 4.58 -10.28
C ARG A 54 4.70 3.80 -10.86
N GLY A 55 4.52 3.27 -12.08
CA GLY A 55 5.55 2.51 -12.80
C GLY A 55 5.80 1.10 -12.27
N LYS A 56 4.98 0.59 -11.34
CA LYS A 56 5.13 -0.76 -10.78
C LYS A 56 3.99 -1.67 -11.21
N ASP A 57 4.31 -2.94 -11.47
CA ASP A 57 3.30 -3.97 -11.63
C ASP A 57 2.73 -4.35 -10.27
N LEU A 58 1.57 -3.77 -9.93
CA LEU A 58 0.87 -4.05 -8.68
C LEU A 58 0.41 -5.50 -8.60
N ALA A 59 0.02 -6.13 -9.72
CA ALA A 59 -0.43 -7.52 -9.74
C ALA A 59 0.73 -8.48 -9.44
N ALA A 60 1.92 -8.22 -10.00
CA ALA A 60 3.13 -8.96 -9.65
C ALA A 60 3.48 -8.79 -8.16
N ASN A 61 3.38 -7.57 -7.61
CA ASN A 61 3.64 -7.34 -6.19
C ASN A 61 2.65 -8.12 -5.30
N VAL A 62 1.36 -8.10 -5.62
CA VAL A 62 0.35 -8.86 -4.86
C VAL A 62 0.62 -10.38 -4.95
N ARG A 63 0.92 -10.90 -6.14
CA ARG A 63 1.30 -12.32 -6.32
C ARG A 63 2.55 -12.69 -5.52
N ALA A 64 3.58 -11.83 -5.54
CA ALA A 64 4.80 -12.05 -4.76
C ALA A 64 4.51 -12.12 -3.26
N ARG A 65 3.61 -11.27 -2.74
CA ARG A 65 3.16 -11.33 -1.35
C ARG A 65 2.41 -12.62 -1.03
N MET A 66 1.49 -13.05 -1.90
CA MET A 66 0.80 -14.35 -1.75
C MET A 66 1.80 -15.49 -1.66
N VAL A 67 2.75 -15.58 -2.59
CA VAL A 67 3.80 -16.63 -2.61
C VAL A 67 4.70 -16.56 -1.37
N SER A 68 5.04 -15.35 -0.90
CA SER A 68 5.84 -15.20 0.32
C SER A 68 5.13 -15.79 1.54
N TYR A 69 3.82 -15.59 1.66
CA TYR A 69 3.02 -16.18 2.74
C TYR A 69 2.85 -17.69 2.59
N THR A 70 2.65 -18.20 1.37
CA THR A 70 2.57 -19.66 1.16
C THR A 70 3.86 -20.37 1.57
N ARG A 71 5.02 -19.77 1.28
CA ARG A 71 6.33 -20.27 1.75
C ARG A 71 6.49 -20.24 3.27
N LYS A 72 5.72 -19.41 3.98
CA LYS A 72 5.67 -19.35 5.45
C LYS A 72 4.63 -20.31 6.06
N GLY A 73 4.06 -21.21 5.26
CA GLY A 73 3.05 -22.17 5.72
C GLY A 73 1.63 -21.58 5.80
N TRP A 74 1.38 -20.41 5.22
CA TRP A 74 0.01 -19.89 5.10
C TRP A 74 -0.65 -20.43 3.83
N GLN A 75 -1.98 -20.40 3.80
CA GLN A 75 -2.78 -20.80 2.65
C GLN A 75 -3.49 -19.58 2.06
N VAL A 76 -3.50 -19.48 0.74
CA VAL A 76 -4.30 -18.52 0.00
C VAL A 76 -5.63 -19.19 -0.34
N VAL A 77 -6.71 -18.70 0.25
CA VAL A 77 -8.07 -19.17 0.00
C VAL A 77 -8.81 -18.16 -0.87
N LYS A 78 -9.67 -18.67 -1.75
CA LYS A 78 -10.60 -17.87 -2.55
C LYS A 78 -12.01 -18.35 -2.27
N ASP A 79 -12.93 -17.42 -2.09
CA ASP A 79 -14.37 -17.73 -2.03
C ASP A 79 -14.97 -17.83 -3.45
N ASP A 80 -16.28 -18.13 -3.52
CA ASP A 80 -17.02 -18.26 -4.78
C ASP A 80 -17.02 -16.96 -5.61
N GLU A 81 -16.89 -15.81 -4.93
CA GLU A 81 -16.75 -14.50 -5.54
C GLU A 81 -15.30 -14.15 -5.93
N LYS A 82 -14.37 -15.10 -5.80
CA LYS A 82 -12.93 -14.94 -6.08
C LYS A 82 -12.25 -13.88 -5.21
N ARG A 83 -12.82 -13.55 -4.04
CA ARG A 83 -12.19 -12.71 -3.03
C ARG A 83 -11.10 -13.51 -2.35
N VAL A 84 -9.95 -12.89 -2.15
CA VAL A 84 -8.73 -13.59 -1.69
C VAL A 84 -8.51 -13.32 -0.22
N LYS A 85 -8.19 -14.37 0.55
CA LYS A 85 -7.82 -14.30 1.96
C LYS A 85 -6.62 -15.19 2.27
N LEU A 86 -5.71 -14.71 3.11
CA LEU A 86 -4.65 -15.50 3.71
C LEU A 86 -5.14 -16.12 5.02
N VAL A 87 -4.99 -17.43 5.17
CA VAL A 87 -5.28 -18.15 6.41
C VAL A 87 -4.02 -18.90 6.85
N GLN A 88 -3.72 -18.89 8.14
CA GLN A 88 -2.61 -19.68 8.65
C GLN A 88 -3.01 -21.16 8.63
N LYS A 89 -2.19 -22.02 8.03
CA LYS A 89 -2.41 -23.46 8.14
C LYS A 89 -2.06 -23.84 9.58
N ALA A 90 -3.01 -24.40 10.32
CA ALA A 90 -2.68 -25.10 11.55
C ALA A 90 -1.79 -26.28 11.14
N VAL A 91 -0.54 -26.27 11.63
CA VAL A 91 0.38 -27.41 11.48
C VAL A 91 -0.08 -28.50 12.42
#